data_AF-A0A316LXH7-F1
#
_entry.id   AF-A0A316LXH7-F1
#
_cell.length_a   1.000
_cell.length_b   1.000
_cell.length_c   1.000
_cell.angle_alpha   90.00
_cell.angle_beta   90.00
_cell.angle_gamma   90.00
#
_symmetry.space_group_name_H-M   'P 1'
#
loop_
_entity.id
_entity.type
_entity.pdbx_description
1 polymer ?
#
loop_
_entity_poly.entity_id
_entity_poly.type
_entity_poly.pdbx_seq_one_letter_code
_entity_poly.pdbx_strand_id
1 'polypeptide(L)'
;MKEVSFGMFLRSLREENGLSQAQLGRLAGVSDKAVSKWESDAARPQSGLLRRLADLLGVTVDELLSCRRRPPEKASQKDALQRKDRLWKAAHRALCGRYGEEMPHEVLNRWLSEYEELRTTDAILLFELLRCLRARAAETGAHVLVRGALGSSFVAFVLGATEVNPLRPHTLCPHCGRFEWADDVRCGWDIPEKRCACGALPVRDGHDIPFETLRMTAYRPWLELSVSHAGRKAVREAFRAFFADFPVVTLRREAYPTLEILVAVADACEPALADGQILPFEAYGDALRHCPAVMLLPDADLDALRRLEADTGISCADASFASPEVLEAVRAGRTQGVPELDSEQLRRALGSLPSLSFSDVVQALGLLRGTGALPEDLPLSEALAYRDDVFLRIQRRTEGCCSGFAYKVMHDAARGVYARGGMSALLKKQLSSLGLDERFAASLAEPRCLYPKAKGVQYARIALLFLWYKLHFPACFQKVM
;
A
#
# COMPACT_ATOMS: atom_id res chain seq x y z
N MET A 1 18.00 -29.05 29.38
CA MET A 1 17.33 -29.74 28.26
C MET A 1 18.12 -31.01 27.97
N LYS A 2 17.46 -32.18 27.83
CA LYS A 2 18.15 -33.42 27.44
C LYS A 2 18.58 -33.29 25.97
N GLU A 3 19.84 -33.59 25.66
CA GLU A 3 20.33 -33.64 24.28
C GLU A 3 19.54 -34.68 23.49
N VAL A 4 19.04 -34.30 22.30
CA VAL A 4 18.35 -35.22 21.40
C VAL A 4 19.38 -36.14 20.78
N SER A 5 19.20 -37.46 20.94
CA SER A 5 20.10 -38.43 20.32
C SER A 5 19.82 -38.59 18.82
N PHE A 6 20.80 -39.08 18.08
CA PHE A 6 20.66 -39.39 16.64
C PHE A 6 19.49 -40.33 16.38
N GLY A 7 19.30 -41.37 17.21
CA GLY A 7 18.20 -42.30 17.05
C GLY A 7 16.84 -41.64 17.23
N MET A 8 16.70 -40.74 18.21
CA MET A 8 15.48 -39.96 18.42
C MET A 8 15.22 -38.98 17.28
N PHE A 9 16.26 -38.30 16.78
CA PHE A 9 16.15 -37.35 15.68
C PHE A 9 15.83 -38.04 14.34
N LEU A 10 16.44 -39.18 14.06
CA LEU A 10 16.14 -39.97 12.88
C LEU A 10 14.70 -40.51 12.91
N ARG A 11 14.22 -40.93 14.09
CA ARG A 11 12.83 -41.37 14.28
C ARG A 11 11.85 -40.24 14.00
N SER A 12 12.09 -39.05 14.54
CA SER A 12 11.19 -37.91 14.30
C SER A 12 11.13 -37.54 12.81
N LEU A 13 12.27 -37.48 12.12
CA LEU A 13 12.31 -37.23 10.67
C LEU A 13 11.57 -38.30 9.86
N ARG A 14 11.70 -39.58 10.25
CA ARG A 14 10.97 -40.67 9.61
C ARG A 14 9.45 -40.50 9.77
N GLU A 15 9.01 -40.17 10.97
CA GLU A 15 7.59 -40.01 11.30
C GLU A 15 6.97 -38.77 10.65
N GLU A 16 7.71 -37.67 10.58
CA GLU A 16 7.32 -36.45 9.84
C GLU A 16 7.10 -36.73 8.34
N ASN A 17 7.90 -37.62 7.75
CA ASN A 17 7.74 -38.06 6.36
C ASN A 17 6.68 -39.17 6.19
N GLY A 18 5.96 -39.55 7.26
CA GLY A 18 4.90 -40.55 7.21
C GLY A 18 5.39 -41.98 6.91
N LEU A 19 6.67 -42.27 7.16
CA LEU A 19 7.30 -43.55 6.81
C LEU A 19 7.30 -44.51 8.01
N SER A 20 7.03 -45.80 7.78
CA SER A 20 7.37 -46.88 8.71
C SER A 20 8.87 -47.24 8.63
N GLN A 21 9.41 -47.90 9.66
CA GLN A 21 10.80 -48.38 9.65
C GLN A 21 11.09 -49.30 8.44
N ALA A 22 10.12 -50.14 8.06
CA ALA A 22 10.22 -51.02 6.89
C ALA A 22 10.16 -50.27 5.55
N GLN A 23 9.46 -49.13 5.47
CA GLN A 23 9.46 -48.28 4.28
C GLN A 23 10.77 -47.50 4.16
N LEU A 24 11.24 -46.89 5.24
CA LEU A 24 12.54 -46.20 5.24
C LEU A 24 13.68 -47.15 4.90
N GLY A 25 13.66 -48.38 5.46
CA GLY A 25 14.65 -49.41 5.13
C GLY A 25 14.67 -49.74 3.65
N ARG A 26 13.50 -50.01 3.05
CA ARG A 26 13.38 -50.26 1.60
C ARG A 26 13.90 -49.10 0.75
N LEU A 27 13.56 -47.86 1.09
CA LEU A 27 14.00 -46.67 0.36
C LEU A 27 15.51 -46.43 0.48
N ALA A 28 16.08 -46.66 1.66
CA ALA A 28 17.51 -46.54 1.93
C ALA A 28 18.33 -47.74 1.43
N GLY A 29 17.69 -48.84 1.02
CA GLY A 29 18.36 -50.07 0.55
C GLY A 29 18.89 -50.95 1.68
N VAL A 30 18.26 -50.94 2.85
CA VAL A 30 18.61 -51.75 4.03
C VAL A 30 17.40 -52.46 4.64
N SER A 31 17.64 -53.33 5.62
CA SER A 31 16.56 -53.95 6.40
C SER A 31 15.92 -52.98 7.40
N ASP A 32 14.66 -53.20 7.72
CA ASP A 32 13.92 -52.57 8.82
C ASP A 32 14.64 -52.73 10.17
N LYS A 33 15.29 -53.88 10.41
CA LYS A 33 16.13 -54.14 11.58
C LYS A 33 17.33 -53.18 11.68
N ALA A 34 17.92 -52.77 10.55
CA ALA A 34 19.00 -51.79 10.54
C ALA A 34 18.49 -50.40 10.97
N VAL A 35 17.33 -49.99 10.46
CA VAL A 35 16.66 -48.74 10.84
C VAL A 35 16.31 -48.73 12.33
N SER A 36 15.74 -49.83 12.84
CA SER A 36 15.43 -50.01 14.27
C SER A 36 16.66 -49.88 15.16
N LYS A 37 17.80 -50.43 14.74
CA LYS A 37 19.09 -50.27 15.46
C LYS A 37 19.60 -48.83 15.44
N TRP A 38 19.36 -48.08 14.37
CA TRP A 38 19.75 -46.66 14.33
C TRP A 38 18.86 -45.81 15.23
N GLU A 39 17.55 -46.04 15.19
CA GLU A 39 16.56 -45.32 16.02
C GLU A 39 16.64 -45.63 17.51
N SER A 40 17.27 -46.74 17.88
CA SER A 40 17.55 -47.11 19.27
C SER A 40 18.97 -46.75 19.72
N ASP A 41 19.72 -46.01 18.88
CA ASP A 41 21.13 -45.67 19.09
C ASP A 41 22.07 -46.88 19.28
N ALA A 42 21.61 -48.09 18.96
CA ALA A 42 22.39 -49.32 19.04
C ALA A 42 23.43 -49.45 17.91
N ALA A 43 23.27 -48.70 16.82
CA ALA A 43 24.24 -48.61 15.73
C ALA A 43 24.15 -47.26 15.00
N ARG A 44 25.13 -46.96 14.14
CA ARG A 44 25.13 -45.80 13.23
C ARG A 44 25.17 -46.25 11.77
N PRO A 45 24.50 -45.53 10.85
CA PRO A 45 24.63 -45.77 9.42
C PRO A 45 26.04 -45.40 8.93
N GLN A 46 26.51 -46.08 7.90
CA GLN A 46 27.80 -45.78 7.26
C GLN A 46 27.73 -44.46 6.47
N SER A 47 28.89 -43.86 6.19
CA SER A 47 29.03 -42.55 5.53
C SER A 47 28.28 -42.44 4.20
N GLY A 48 28.35 -43.47 3.34
CA GLY A 48 27.60 -43.49 2.07
C GLY A 48 26.07 -43.54 2.25
N LEU A 49 25.61 -44.10 3.36
CA LEU A 49 24.19 -44.26 3.66
C LEU A 49 23.59 -43.02 4.34
N LEU A 50 24.41 -42.27 5.08
CA LEU A 50 24.02 -40.98 5.65
C LEU A 50 23.56 -39.99 4.60
N ARG A 51 24.26 -39.90 3.45
CA ARG A 51 23.85 -39.03 2.35
C ARG A 51 22.51 -39.42 1.76
N ARG A 52 22.30 -40.73 1.54
CA ARG A 52 21.03 -41.25 1.03
C ARG A 52 19.87 -41.02 2.01
N LEU A 53 20.11 -41.18 3.31
CA LEU A 53 19.10 -40.88 4.33
C LEU A 53 18.77 -39.39 4.39
N ALA A 54 19.77 -38.52 4.26
CA ALA A 54 19.59 -37.07 4.18
C ALA A 54 18.67 -36.70 2.99
N ASP A 55 18.99 -37.21 1.79
CA ASP A 55 18.20 -36.95 0.58
C ASP A 55 16.75 -37.48 0.70
N LEU A 56 16.57 -38.68 1.28
CA LEU A 56 15.25 -39.29 1.45
C LEU A 56 14.36 -38.60 2.48
N LEU A 57 14.96 -38.00 3.52
CA LEU A 57 14.25 -37.40 4.64
C LEU A 57 14.13 -35.87 4.53
N GLY A 58 14.69 -35.28 3.46
CA GLY A 58 14.62 -33.84 3.19
C GLY A 58 15.46 -33.00 4.16
N VAL A 59 16.63 -33.51 4.56
CA VAL A 59 17.59 -32.82 5.45
C VAL A 59 19.01 -32.94 4.91
N THR A 60 19.95 -32.19 5.45
CA THR A 60 21.38 -32.31 5.15
C THR A 60 22.06 -33.38 6.02
N VAL A 61 23.22 -33.86 5.59
CA VAL A 61 24.05 -34.79 6.40
C VAL A 61 24.51 -34.14 7.70
N ASP A 62 24.78 -32.84 7.67
CA ASP A 62 25.17 -32.06 8.85
C ASP A 62 24.03 -32.00 9.89
N GLU A 63 22.78 -31.80 9.45
CA GLU A 63 21.60 -31.85 10.32
C GLU A 63 21.40 -33.23 10.94
N LEU A 64 21.57 -34.29 10.15
CA LEU A 64 21.51 -35.67 10.66
C LEU A 64 22.57 -35.94 11.73
N LEU A 65 23.82 -35.50 11.51
CA LEU A 65 24.92 -35.75 12.43
C LEU A 65 24.86 -34.87 13.68
N SER A 66 24.45 -33.61 13.54
CA SER A 66 24.31 -32.65 14.64
C SER A 66 23.02 -32.84 15.45
N CYS A 67 22.11 -33.70 14.97
CA CYS A 67 20.82 -34.02 15.59
C CYS A 67 19.95 -32.76 15.81
N ARG A 68 20.09 -31.77 14.93
CA ARG A 68 19.37 -30.50 14.98
C ARG A 68 18.98 -30.12 13.56
N ARG A 69 17.74 -29.64 13.37
CA ARG A 69 17.40 -28.95 12.13
C ARG A 69 18.18 -27.65 12.07
N ARG A 70 18.78 -27.39 10.92
CA ARG A 70 19.38 -26.12 10.59
C ARG A 70 18.25 -25.29 9.99
N PRO A 71 18.02 -24.05 10.42
CA PRO A 71 17.09 -23.17 9.71
C PRO A 71 17.54 -23.09 8.25
N PRO A 72 16.62 -22.99 7.27
CA PRO A 72 16.99 -22.79 5.88
C PRO A 72 18.00 -21.65 5.80
N GLU A 73 19.08 -21.83 5.02
CA GLU A 73 20.10 -20.79 4.88
C GLU A 73 19.40 -19.48 4.51
N LYS A 74 19.45 -18.52 5.45
CA LYS A 74 18.92 -17.17 5.24
C LYS A 74 19.46 -16.68 3.91
N ALA A 75 18.57 -16.27 2.99
CA ALA A 75 18.95 -15.66 1.72
C ALA A 75 20.11 -14.70 1.99
N SER A 76 21.26 -14.94 1.35
CA SER A 76 22.48 -14.23 1.72
C SER A 76 22.23 -12.72 1.55
N GLN A 77 22.89 -11.87 2.35
CA GLN A 77 22.77 -10.41 2.19
C GLN A 77 23.05 -9.96 0.73
N LYS A 78 23.88 -10.73 0.03
CA LYS A 78 24.17 -10.59 -1.40
C LYS A 78 22.96 -10.87 -2.29
N ASP A 79 22.13 -11.87 -1.98
CA ASP A 79 20.93 -12.20 -2.75
C ASP A 79 19.84 -11.15 -2.58
N ALA A 80 19.66 -10.64 -1.35
CA ALA A 80 18.73 -9.53 -1.08
C ALA A 80 19.14 -8.25 -1.84
N LEU A 81 20.43 -7.93 -1.87
CA LEU A 81 20.95 -6.79 -2.62
C LEU A 81 20.75 -6.95 -4.14
N GLN A 82 21.06 -8.14 -4.68
CA GLN A 82 20.83 -8.45 -6.10
C GLN A 82 19.35 -8.36 -6.47
N ARG A 83 18.44 -8.78 -5.57
CA ARG A 83 17.00 -8.64 -5.78
C ARG A 83 16.59 -7.17 -5.88
N LYS A 84 17.06 -6.32 -4.96
CA LYS A 84 16.81 -4.87 -5.01
C LYS A 84 17.34 -4.25 -6.31
N ASP A 85 18.55 -4.61 -6.72
CA ASP A 85 19.15 -4.10 -7.97
C ASP A 85 18.32 -4.46 -9.20
N ARG A 86 17.80 -5.69 -9.27
CA ARG A 86 16.90 -6.12 -10.35
C ARG A 86 15.60 -5.31 -10.36
N LEU A 87 15.03 -5.04 -9.19
CA LEU A 87 13.80 -4.24 -9.06
C LEU A 87 14.03 -2.78 -9.44
N TRP A 88 15.13 -2.16 -9.02
CA TRP A 88 15.48 -0.80 -9.44
C TRP A 88 15.69 -0.70 -10.95
N LYS A 89 16.35 -1.68 -11.57
CA LYS A 89 16.47 -1.77 -13.04
C LYS A 89 15.11 -1.94 -13.71
N ALA A 90 14.21 -2.73 -13.14
CA ALA A 90 12.85 -2.90 -13.67
C ALA A 90 12.04 -1.61 -13.56
N ALA A 91 12.14 -0.91 -12.43
CA ALA A 91 11.48 0.36 -12.19
C ALA A 91 12.00 1.45 -13.15
N HIS A 92 13.31 1.52 -13.41
CA HIS A 92 13.87 2.42 -14.42
C HIS A 92 13.39 2.09 -15.83
N ARG A 93 13.32 0.80 -16.22
CA ARG A 93 12.74 0.41 -17.52
C ARG A 93 11.26 0.81 -17.63
N ALA A 94 10.48 0.67 -16.56
CA ALA A 94 9.09 1.11 -16.53
C ALA A 94 8.97 2.63 -16.65
N LEU A 95 9.87 3.40 -16.04
CA LEU A 95 9.95 4.85 -16.19
C LEU A 95 10.17 5.23 -17.66
N CYS A 96 11.23 4.70 -18.29
CA CYS A 96 11.55 4.97 -19.70
C CYS A 96 10.45 4.49 -20.64
N GLY A 97 9.84 3.33 -20.36
CA GLY A 97 8.72 2.83 -21.15
C GLY A 97 7.48 3.73 -21.10
N ARG A 98 7.30 4.48 -20.00
CA ARG A 98 6.16 5.39 -19.83
C ARG A 98 6.45 6.80 -20.36
N TYR A 99 7.61 7.37 -20.03
CA TYR A 99 7.93 8.77 -20.29
C TYR A 99 8.95 8.99 -21.41
N GLY A 100 9.45 7.92 -22.04
CA GLY A 100 10.54 7.98 -23.01
C GLY A 100 11.92 8.15 -22.35
N GLU A 101 12.98 8.10 -23.16
CA GLU A 101 14.35 8.37 -22.68
C GLU A 101 14.62 9.88 -22.53
N GLU A 102 14.00 10.71 -23.38
CA GLU A 102 14.07 12.18 -23.36
C GLU A 102 12.94 12.79 -22.51
N MET A 103 12.70 12.23 -21.32
CA MET A 103 11.66 12.73 -20.43
C MET A 103 11.98 14.13 -19.87
N PRO A 104 10.97 14.93 -19.47
CA PRO A 104 11.20 16.23 -18.85
C PRO A 104 12.09 16.13 -17.61
N HIS A 105 12.95 17.15 -17.40
CA HIS A 105 13.88 17.18 -16.28
C HIS A 105 13.19 17.09 -14.93
N GLU A 106 11.98 17.62 -14.77
CA GLU A 106 11.24 17.56 -13.51
C GLU A 106 10.71 16.15 -13.20
N VAL A 107 10.38 15.36 -14.23
CA VAL A 107 10.02 13.94 -14.07
C VAL A 107 11.26 13.16 -13.64
N LEU A 108 12.40 13.37 -14.33
CA LEU A 108 13.67 12.75 -13.99
C LEU A 108 14.15 13.16 -12.59
N ASN A 109 14.02 14.44 -12.23
CA ASN A 109 14.40 14.96 -10.92
C ASN A 109 13.56 14.32 -9.81
N ARG A 110 12.25 14.15 -10.03
CA ARG A 110 11.38 13.46 -9.06
C ARG A 110 11.83 12.01 -8.88
N TRP A 111 12.10 11.31 -9.98
CA TRP A 111 12.63 9.95 -9.95
C TRP A 111 13.95 9.83 -9.19
N LEU A 112 14.95 10.67 -9.54
CA LEU A 112 16.28 10.63 -8.94
C LEU A 112 16.26 10.99 -7.44
N SER A 113 15.44 11.97 -7.06
CA SER A 113 15.27 12.35 -5.65
C SER A 113 14.70 11.19 -4.83
N GLU A 114 13.63 10.53 -5.31
CA GLU A 114 13.09 9.35 -4.63
C GLU A 114 14.07 8.17 -4.65
N TYR A 115 14.79 7.97 -5.75
CA TYR A 115 15.80 6.92 -5.87
C TYR A 115 16.88 7.08 -4.79
N GLU A 116 17.47 8.27 -4.65
CA GLU A 116 18.52 8.50 -3.66
C GLU A 116 18.02 8.33 -2.22
N GLU A 117 16.79 8.74 -1.92
CA GLU A 117 16.20 8.54 -0.59
C GLU A 117 15.84 7.08 -0.29
N LEU A 118 15.47 6.30 -1.31
CA LEU A 118 14.94 4.94 -1.11
C LEU A 118 15.94 3.83 -1.40
N ARG A 119 17.01 4.06 -2.18
CA ARG A 119 17.89 2.99 -2.70
C ARG A 119 18.55 2.13 -1.63
N THR A 120 18.81 2.69 -0.45
CA THR A 120 19.41 1.98 0.69
C THR A 120 18.38 1.31 1.60
N THR A 121 17.08 1.51 1.35
CA THR A 121 15.98 1.01 2.17
C THR A 121 15.37 -0.28 1.59
N ASP A 122 14.35 -0.83 2.25
CA ASP A 122 13.54 -1.95 1.74
C ASP A 122 12.27 -1.50 0.98
N ALA A 123 12.08 -0.19 0.77
CA ALA A 123 10.86 0.34 0.14
C ALA A 123 10.58 -0.26 -1.24
N ILE A 124 11.61 -0.53 -2.05
CA ILE A 124 11.45 -1.15 -3.37
C ILE A 124 10.86 -2.58 -3.27
N LEU A 125 11.19 -3.32 -2.20
CA LEU A 125 10.62 -4.65 -1.94
C LEU A 125 9.16 -4.54 -1.50
N LEU A 126 8.82 -3.50 -0.72
CA LEU A 126 7.46 -3.20 -0.30
C LEU A 126 6.57 -2.82 -1.49
N PHE A 127 7.09 -2.03 -2.43
CA PHE A 127 6.39 -1.67 -3.67
C PHE A 127 6.15 -2.91 -4.54
N GLU A 128 7.15 -3.78 -4.66
CA GLU A 128 7.03 -5.03 -5.39
C GLU A 128 6.01 -5.98 -4.74
N LEU A 129 6.03 -6.12 -3.41
CA LEU A 129 5.02 -6.87 -2.68
C LEU A 129 3.62 -6.33 -3.03
N LEU A 130 3.40 -5.03 -2.87
CA LEU A 130 2.12 -4.40 -3.17
C LEU A 130 1.67 -4.63 -4.62
N ARG A 131 2.58 -4.49 -5.59
CA ARG A 131 2.31 -4.78 -7.00
C ARG A 131 1.85 -6.23 -7.21
N CYS A 132 2.53 -7.20 -6.60
CA CYS A 132 2.17 -8.62 -6.66
C CYS A 132 0.80 -8.90 -6.02
N LEU A 133 0.52 -8.33 -4.84
CA LEU A 133 -0.77 -8.50 -4.16
C LEU A 133 -1.93 -7.95 -5.02
N ARG A 134 -1.74 -6.77 -5.61
CA ARG A 134 -2.74 -6.14 -6.50
C ARG A 134 -2.96 -6.95 -7.77
N ALA A 135 -1.89 -7.41 -8.43
CA ALA A 135 -1.99 -8.23 -9.63
C ALA A 135 -2.77 -9.53 -9.36
N ARG A 136 -2.44 -10.23 -8.27
CA ARG A 136 -3.13 -11.47 -7.90
C ARG A 136 -4.59 -11.24 -7.50
N ALA A 137 -4.91 -10.11 -6.87
CA ALA A 137 -6.30 -9.75 -6.60
C ALA A 137 -7.08 -9.45 -7.89
N ALA A 138 -6.49 -8.73 -8.83
CA ALA A 138 -7.11 -8.38 -10.11
C ALA A 138 -7.47 -9.61 -10.95
N GLU A 139 -6.68 -10.69 -10.90
CA GLU A 139 -7.01 -11.99 -11.55
C GLU A 139 -8.34 -12.59 -11.05
N THR A 140 -8.82 -12.19 -9.87
CA THR A 140 -10.11 -12.62 -9.30
C THR A 140 -11.23 -11.60 -9.49
N GLY A 141 -10.97 -10.51 -10.24
CA GLY A 141 -11.86 -9.35 -10.35
C GLY A 141 -11.98 -8.57 -9.04
N ALA A 142 -11.03 -8.71 -8.12
CA ALA A 142 -11.07 -8.04 -6.84
C ALA A 142 -10.34 -6.70 -6.86
N HIS A 143 -10.94 -5.70 -6.21
CA HIS A 143 -10.33 -4.40 -6.01
C HIS A 143 -9.50 -4.39 -4.71
N VAL A 144 -8.31 -3.80 -4.79
CA VAL A 144 -7.41 -3.56 -3.67
C VAL A 144 -7.09 -2.07 -3.63
N LEU A 145 -7.44 -1.44 -2.51
CA LEU A 145 -7.15 -0.05 -2.24
C LEU A 145 -6.07 0.07 -1.17
N VAL A 146 -4.99 0.76 -1.50
CA VAL A 146 -3.91 1.04 -0.55
C VAL A 146 -4.35 2.14 0.41
N ARG A 147 -4.31 1.85 1.72
CA ARG A 147 -4.53 2.85 2.75
C ARG A 147 -3.20 3.51 3.09
N GLY A 148 -3.23 4.83 3.33
CA GLY A 148 -2.06 5.59 3.78
C GLY A 148 -1.38 6.40 2.68
N ALA A 149 -0.06 6.55 2.81
CA ALA A 149 0.74 7.54 2.09
C ALA A 149 1.48 7.01 0.86
N LEU A 150 1.40 5.72 0.57
CA LEU A 150 2.18 5.09 -0.51
C LEU A 150 1.91 5.69 -1.89
N GLY A 151 0.72 6.25 -2.11
CA GLY A 151 0.40 7.01 -3.32
C GLY A 151 1.18 8.31 -3.49
N SER A 152 1.99 8.72 -2.51
CA SER A 152 2.93 9.85 -2.62
C SER A 152 4.23 9.47 -3.35
N SER A 153 4.55 8.18 -3.55
CA SER A 153 5.79 7.78 -4.25
C SER A 153 5.58 7.63 -5.75
N PHE A 154 6.39 8.36 -6.52
CA PHE A 154 6.47 8.26 -7.96
C PHE A 154 7.10 6.93 -8.38
N VAL A 155 8.10 6.42 -7.63
CA VAL A 155 8.67 5.08 -7.88
C VAL A 155 7.60 3.99 -7.71
N ALA A 156 6.76 4.08 -6.67
CA ALA A 156 5.65 3.15 -6.47
C ALA A 156 4.63 3.21 -7.63
N PHE A 157 4.34 4.42 -8.13
CA PHE A 157 3.46 4.60 -9.29
C PHE A 157 4.04 4.01 -10.57
N VAL A 158 5.32 4.27 -10.86
CA VAL A 158 6.03 3.75 -12.04
C VAL A 158 6.07 2.22 -12.03
N LEU A 159 6.24 1.60 -10.86
CA LEU A 159 6.17 0.14 -10.70
C LEU A 159 4.74 -0.44 -10.79
N GLY A 160 3.71 0.41 -10.85
CA GLY A 160 2.31 -0.04 -10.81
C GLY A 160 1.87 -0.53 -9.42
N ALA A 161 2.61 -0.21 -8.36
CA ALA A 161 2.22 -0.53 -6.99
C ALA A 161 1.02 0.34 -6.55
N THR A 162 0.93 1.57 -7.03
CA THR A 162 -0.20 2.50 -6.81
C THR A 162 -0.71 3.05 -8.15
N GLU A 163 -2.00 3.41 -8.21
CA GLU A 163 -2.60 4.11 -9.36
C GLU A 163 -2.56 5.63 -9.21
N VAL A 164 -2.23 6.13 -8.01
CA VAL A 164 -2.08 7.57 -7.77
C VAL A 164 -0.74 8.02 -8.35
N ASN A 165 -0.79 8.92 -9.32
CA ASN A 165 0.39 9.59 -9.85
C ASN A 165 0.69 10.87 -9.05
N PRO A 166 1.78 10.93 -8.28
CA PRO A 166 2.04 12.07 -7.40
C PRO A 166 2.63 13.29 -8.12
N LEU A 167 2.95 13.19 -9.41
CA LEU A 167 3.43 14.34 -10.18
C LEU A 167 2.40 15.48 -10.22
N ARG A 168 2.84 16.68 -10.60
CA ARG A 168 1.93 17.78 -10.92
C ARG A 168 0.98 17.39 -12.06
N PRO A 169 -0.18 18.03 -12.20
CA PRO A 169 -1.08 17.77 -13.31
C PRO A 169 -0.38 17.92 -14.66
N HIS A 170 -0.55 16.92 -15.52
CA HIS A 170 0.07 16.88 -16.84
C HIS A 170 -0.76 16.05 -17.82
N THR A 171 -0.45 16.22 -19.09
CA THR A 171 -0.86 15.31 -20.16
C THR A 171 0.33 14.55 -20.70
N LEU A 172 0.12 13.28 -21.07
CA LEU A 172 1.10 12.42 -21.71
C LEU A 172 0.44 11.68 -22.87
N CYS A 173 0.91 11.92 -24.10
CA CYS A 173 0.39 11.23 -25.27
C CYS A 173 0.96 9.79 -25.35
N PRO A 174 0.12 8.74 -25.36
CA PRO A 174 0.60 7.36 -25.45
C PRO A 174 1.15 6.99 -26.83
N HIS A 175 0.87 7.80 -27.86
CA HIS A 175 1.29 7.54 -29.24
C HIS A 175 2.63 8.20 -29.59
N CYS A 176 2.77 9.51 -29.35
CA CYS A 176 4.00 10.25 -29.70
C CYS A 176 4.86 10.67 -28.51
N GLY A 177 4.47 10.32 -27.27
CA GLY A 177 5.24 10.65 -26.06
C GLY A 177 5.21 12.13 -25.65
N ARG A 178 4.46 12.99 -26.35
CA ARG A 178 4.35 14.42 -26.00
C ARG A 178 3.85 14.59 -24.57
N PHE A 179 4.62 15.31 -23.77
CA PHE A 179 4.35 15.61 -22.37
C PHE A 179 4.12 17.11 -22.18
N GLU A 180 3.08 17.51 -21.45
CA GLU A 180 2.78 18.91 -21.14
C GLU A 180 2.27 19.06 -19.71
N TRP A 181 2.85 19.99 -18.94
CA TRP A 181 2.32 20.39 -17.62
C TRP A 181 1.01 21.18 -17.77
N ALA A 182 0.11 21.02 -16.81
CA ALA A 182 -1.15 21.76 -16.71
C ALA A 182 -1.18 22.55 -15.39
N ASP A 183 -0.58 23.74 -15.40
CA ASP A 183 -0.42 24.57 -14.20
C ASP A 183 -1.72 25.29 -13.77
N ASP A 184 -2.76 25.26 -14.61
CA ASP A 184 -4.06 25.89 -14.37
C ASP A 184 -5.03 25.02 -13.54
N VAL A 185 -4.69 23.74 -13.33
CA VAL A 185 -5.51 22.81 -12.55
C VAL A 185 -4.75 22.24 -11.36
N ARG A 186 -5.48 21.71 -10.36
CA ARG A 186 -4.90 21.09 -9.14
C ARG A 186 -4.81 19.57 -9.22
N CYS A 187 -5.45 18.96 -10.21
CA CYS A 187 -5.50 17.52 -10.43
C CYS A 187 -5.55 17.24 -11.94
N GLY A 188 -4.85 16.21 -12.39
CA GLY A 188 -4.78 15.82 -13.80
C GLY A 188 -6.12 15.40 -14.37
N TRP A 189 -7.01 14.84 -13.54
CA TRP A 189 -8.35 14.47 -13.99
C TRP A 189 -9.29 15.68 -14.21
N ASP A 190 -8.86 16.88 -13.80
CA ASP A 190 -9.55 18.14 -14.12
C ASP A 190 -9.12 18.74 -15.46
N ILE A 191 -8.04 18.25 -16.06
CA ILE A 191 -7.55 18.75 -17.35
C ILE A 191 -8.64 18.52 -18.40
N PRO A 192 -9.08 19.51 -19.18
CA PRO A 192 -10.05 19.30 -20.25
C PRO A 192 -9.56 18.28 -21.28
N GLU A 193 -10.46 17.45 -21.79
CA GLU A 193 -10.11 16.49 -22.84
C GLU A 193 -9.75 17.23 -24.14
N LYS A 194 -8.56 16.97 -24.66
CA LYS A 194 -8.06 17.57 -25.90
C LYS A 194 -7.19 16.55 -26.64
N ARG A 195 -7.42 16.37 -27.94
CA ARG A 195 -6.57 15.50 -28.77
C ARG A 195 -5.17 16.07 -28.88
N CYS A 196 -4.18 15.18 -28.82
CA CYS A 196 -2.80 15.50 -29.15
C CYS A 196 -2.70 15.89 -30.64
N ALA A 197 -1.65 16.63 -31.01
CA ALA A 197 -1.38 16.97 -32.41
C ALA A 197 -1.24 15.74 -33.33
N CYS A 198 -0.87 14.58 -32.79
CA CYS A 198 -0.83 13.31 -33.55
C CYS A 198 -2.20 12.60 -33.67
N GLY A 199 -3.27 13.17 -33.12
CA GLY A 199 -4.64 12.64 -33.20
C GLY A 199 -5.05 11.74 -32.01
N ALA A 200 -4.10 11.18 -31.26
CA ALA A 200 -4.40 10.35 -30.08
C ALA A 200 -4.93 11.19 -28.91
N LEU A 201 -5.76 10.57 -28.06
CA LEU A 201 -6.17 11.17 -26.78
C LEU A 201 -5.03 10.99 -25.76
N PRO A 202 -4.46 12.08 -25.23
CA PRO A 202 -3.43 11.99 -24.22
C PRO A 202 -4.02 11.56 -22.87
N VAL A 203 -3.23 10.82 -22.11
CA VAL A 203 -3.52 10.50 -20.71
C VAL A 203 -3.44 11.81 -19.92
N ARG A 204 -4.44 12.07 -19.07
CA ARG A 204 -4.51 13.21 -18.17
C ARG A 204 -4.33 12.73 -16.75
N ASP A 205 -3.28 13.17 -16.06
CA ASP A 205 -2.86 12.55 -14.79
C ASP A 205 -2.05 13.50 -13.91
N GLY A 206 -1.69 13.08 -12.70
CA GLY A 206 -0.90 13.84 -11.74
C GLY A 206 -1.75 14.59 -10.71
N HIS A 207 -1.46 14.40 -9.42
CA HIS A 207 -2.27 14.93 -8.33
C HIS A 207 -1.55 15.90 -7.39
N ASP A 208 -0.34 16.35 -7.77
CA ASP A 208 0.51 17.29 -7.01
C ASP A 208 0.69 16.84 -5.55
N ILE A 209 1.35 15.68 -5.36
CA ILE A 209 1.55 15.06 -4.05
C ILE A 209 3.06 15.02 -3.73
N PRO A 210 3.51 15.72 -2.69
CA PRO A 210 4.92 15.74 -2.30
C PRO A 210 5.40 14.36 -1.80
N PHE A 211 6.63 13.98 -2.14
CA PHE A 211 7.22 12.71 -1.73
C PHE A 211 7.47 12.67 -0.22
N GLU A 212 7.84 13.81 0.35
CA GLU A 212 8.26 13.99 1.73
C GLU A 212 7.20 13.54 2.73
N THR A 213 5.92 13.54 2.33
CA THR A 213 4.83 13.05 3.18
C THR A 213 4.89 11.54 3.38
N LEU A 214 5.62 10.79 2.53
CA LEU A 214 5.91 9.37 2.71
C LEU A 214 7.02 9.10 3.74
N ARG A 215 7.90 10.06 4.07
CA ARG A 215 9.10 9.80 4.92
C ARG A 215 8.79 9.12 6.25
N MET A 216 7.62 9.35 6.83
CA MET A 216 7.14 8.66 8.05
C MET A 216 6.86 7.16 7.89
N THR A 217 6.47 6.75 6.69
CA THR A 217 5.91 5.42 6.41
C THR A 217 6.77 4.61 5.44
N ALA A 218 7.71 5.25 4.73
CA ALA A 218 8.66 4.58 3.83
C ALA A 218 9.47 3.48 4.53
N TYR A 219 9.69 3.62 5.84
CA TYR A 219 10.45 2.68 6.66
C TYR A 219 9.60 1.66 7.42
N ARG A 220 8.27 1.72 7.30
CA ARG A 220 7.40 0.75 7.96
C ARG A 220 7.36 -0.52 7.11
N PRO A 221 7.66 -1.71 7.67
CA PRO A 221 7.64 -2.94 6.91
C PRO A 221 6.20 -3.47 6.65
N TRP A 222 5.14 -2.69 6.92
CA TRP A 222 3.77 -3.15 6.76
C TRP A 222 2.90 -2.28 5.85
N LEU A 223 1.94 -2.93 5.21
CA LEU A 223 0.93 -2.33 4.33
C LEU A 223 -0.45 -2.41 4.98
N GLU A 224 -1.27 -1.39 4.75
CA GLU A 224 -2.69 -1.41 5.08
C GLU A 224 -3.49 -1.42 3.78
N LEU A 225 -4.29 -2.46 3.55
CA LEU A 225 -5.05 -2.65 2.32
C LEU A 225 -6.53 -2.82 2.63
N SER A 226 -7.36 -2.01 1.97
CA SER A 226 -8.77 -2.34 1.79
C SER A 226 -8.90 -3.32 0.65
N VAL A 227 -9.61 -4.42 0.87
CA VAL A 227 -9.76 -5.47 -0.13
C VAL A 227 -11.22 -5.91 -0.17
N SER A 228 -11.76 -6.09 -1.37
CA SER A 228 -13.05 -6.75 -1.55
C SER A 228 -13.01 -8.17 -0.96
N HIS A 229 -14.13 -8.68 -0.44
CA HIS A 229 -14.19 -9.99 0.19
C HIS A 229 -13.61 -11.10 -0.70
N ALA A 230 -13.91 -11.06 -2.01
CA ALA A 230 -13.42 -12.02 -2.99
C ALA A 230 -11.89 -12.00 -3.14
N GLY A 231 -11.26 -10.84 -3.00
CA GLY A 231 -9.80 -10.68 -3.15
C GLY A 231 -8.98 -11.16 -1.96
N ARG A 232 -9.58 -11.29 -0.76
CA ARG A 232 -8.82 -11.61 0.46
C ARG A 232 -8.05 -12.92 0.38
N LYS A 233 -8.68 -13.96 -0.18
CA LYS A 233 -8.02 -15.27 -0.38
C LYS A 233 -6.82 -15.12 -1.32
N ALA A 234 -7.01 -14.44 -2.45
CA ALA A 234 -5.98 -14.23 -3.46
C ALA A 234 -4.79 -13.44 -2.89
N VAL A 235 -5.06 -12.37 -2.13
CA VAL A 235 -4.03 -11.57 -1.46
C VAL A 235 -3.30 -12.39 -0.40
N ARG A 236 -3.99 -13.23 0.37
CA ARG A 236 -3.37 -14.13 1.36
C ARG A 236 -2.41 -15.13 0.71
N GLU A 237 -2.85 -15.77 -0.37
CA GLU A 237 -2.03 -16.70 -1.14
C GLU A 237 -0.81 -15.99 -1.75
N ALA A 238 -1.00 -14.80 -2.33
CA ALA A 238 0.10 -14.00 -2.86
C ALA A 238 1.12 -13.60 -1.80
N PHE A 239 0.67 -13.18 -0.62
CA PHE A 239 1.57 -12.82 0.48
C PHE A 239 2.39 -14.03 0.96
N ARG A 240 1.73 -15.18 1.14
CA ARG A 240 2.40 -16.44 1.52
C ARG A 240 3.40 -16.89 0.46
N ALA A 241 3.05 -16.77 -0.83
CA ALA A 241 3.96 -17.09 -1.92
C ALA A 241 5.16 -16.14 -1.98
N PHE A 242 4.95 -14.84 -1.73
CA PHE A 242 6.01 -13.83 -1.72
C PHE A 242 7.04 -14.07 -0.60
N PHE A 243 6.57 -14.56 0.55
CA PHE A 243 7.38 -14.89 1.72
C PHE A 243 7.49 -16.42 1.93
N ALA A 244 7.58 -17.21 0.86
CA ALA A 244 7.61 -18.67 0.95
C ALA A 244 8.76 -19.21 1.82
N ASP A 245 9.84 -18.44 1.95
CA ASP A 245 11.01 -18.78 2.77
C ASP A 245 10.82 -18.46 4.28
N PHE A 246 9.71 -17.83 4.66
CA PHE A 246 9.42 -17.41 6.03
C PHE A 246 8.10 -18.00 6.53
N PRO A 247 8.01 -18.37 7.82
CA PRO A 247 6.72 -18.64 8.44
C PRO A 247 5.80 -17.43 8.32
N VAL A 248 4.60 -17.64 7.80
CA VAL A 248 3.56 -16.60 7.74
C VAL A 248 2.45 -16.94 8.73
N VAL A 249 2.19 -16.02 9.65
CA VAL A 249 1.11 -16.13 10.64
C VAL A 249 0.03 -15.09 10.37
N THR A 250 -1.19 -15.38 10.83
CA THR A 250 -2.35 -14.50 10.75
C THR A 250 -2.71 -14.02 12.15
N LEU A 251 -2.55 -12.72 12.42
CA LEU A 251 -2.97 -12.10 13.68
C LEU A 251 -4.36 -11.46 13.52
N ARG A 252 -5.06 -11.29 14.64
CA ARG A 252 -6.39 -10.64 14.70
C ARG A 252 -6.47 -9.59 15.80
N ARG A 253 -7.10 -8.46 15.49
CA ARG A 253 -7.31 -7.40 16.48
C ARG A 253 -8.53 -7.69 17.33
N GLU A 254 -8.38 -7.61 18.65
CA GLU A 254 -9.51 -7.76 19.58
C GLU A 254 -10.65 -6.78 19.26
N ALA A 255 -10.32 -5.50 19.06
CA ALA A 255 -11.30 -4.47 18.71
C ALA A 255 -11.89 -4.58 17.29
N TYR A 256 -11.24 -5.34 16.38
CA TYR A 256 -11.65 -5.49 14.98
C TYR A 256 -11.47 -6.94 14.51
N PRO A 257 -12.37 -7.86 14.90
CA PRO A 257 -12.18 -9.30 14.66
C PRO A 257 -12.15 -9.70 13.18
N THR A 258 -12.73 -8.88 12.31
CA THR A 258 -12.78 -9.09 10.85
C THR A 258 -11.52 -8.61 10.12
N LEU A 259 -10.65 -7.87 10.81
CA LEU A 259 -9.36 -7.41 10.31
C LEU A 259 -8.34 -8.54 10.46
N GLU A 260 -7.72 -8.93 9.34
CA GLU A 260 -6.66 -9.93 9.30
C GLU A 260 -5.31 -9.23 9.13
N ILE A 261 -4.28 -9.73 9.83
CA ILE A 261 -2.92 -9.20 9.70
C ILE A 261 -2.00 -10.36 9.38
N LEU A 262 -1.53 -10.42 8.15
CA LEU A 262 -0.57 -11.41 7.70
C LEU A 262 0.82 -10.90 8.04
N VAL A 263 1.61 -11.70 8.74
CA VAL A 263 2.95 -11.34 9.20
C VAL A 263 3.93 -12.41 8.75
N ALA A 264 4.96 -12.01 7.99
CA ALA A 264 6.11 -12.85 7.71
C ALA A 264 7.06 -12.78 8.91
N VAL A 265 7.12 -13.85 9.69
CA VAL A 265 7.85 -13.91 10.96
C VAL A 265 9.30 -14.27 10.68
N ALA A 266 10.22 -13.38 11.04
CA ALA A 266 11.64 -13.69 11.07
C ALA A 266 11.98 -14.48 12.34
N ASP A 267 12.99 -15.36 12.28
CA ASP A 267 13.42 -16.21 13.41
C ASP A 267 13.74 -15.45 14.72
N ALA A 268 14.02 -14.15 14.62
CA ALA A 268 14.37 -13.28 15.76
C ALA A 268 13.18 -12.43 16.25
N CYS A 269 11.94 -12.72 15.84
CA CYS A 269 10.77 -11.98 16.29
C CYS A 269 10.44 -12.33 17.75
N GLU A 270 10.66 -11.36 18.65
CA GLU A 270 10.24 -11.43 20.05
C GLU A 270 9.15 -10.37 20.35
N PRO A 271 8.01 -10.74 20.95
CA PRO A 271 7.61 -12.11 21.33
C PRO A 271 7.28 -12.98 20.11
N ALA A 272 7.37 -14.31 20.29
CA ALA A 272 6.98 -15.27 19.28
C ALA A 272 5.50 -15.09 18.92
N LEU A 273 5.22 -15.00 17.62
CA LEU A 273 3.86 -14.82 17.09
C LEU A 273 3.28 -16.16 16.65
N ALA A 274 2.04 -16.44 17.03
CA ALA A 274 1.33 -17.67 16.66
C ALA A 274 0.22 -17.39 15.64
N ASP A 275 -0.05 -18.35 14.75
CA ASP A 275 -1.16 -18.25 13.81
C ASP A 275 -2.51 -18.22 14.54
N GLY A 276 -3.37 -17.28 14.16
CA GLY A 276 -4.66 -17.02 14.81
C GLY A 276 -4.60 -16.22 16.11
N GLN A 277 -3.41 -15.79 16.56
CA GLN A 277 -3.25 -15.04 17.80
C GLN A 277 -4.03 -13.71 17.77
N ILE A 278 -4.71 -13.42 18.86
CA ILE A 278 -5.40 -12.15 19.09
C ILE A 278 -4.51 -11.25 19.94
N LEU A 279 -4.27 -10.02 19.51
CA LEU A 279 -3.46 -9.04 20.23
C LEU A 279 -4.28 -7.80 20.61
N PRO A 280 -4.00 -7.16 21.76
CA PRO A 280 -4.52 -5.83 22.09
C PRO A 280 -3.88 -4.77 21.18
N PHE A 281 -4.49 -3.58 21.11
CA PHE A 281 -4.05 -2.52 20.18
C PHE A 281 -2.60 -2.10 20.38
N GLU A 282 -2.18 -2.00 21.64
CA GLU A 282 -0.87 -1.52 22.07
C GLU A 282 0.26 -2.47 21.63
N ALA A 283 -0.01 -3.77 21.56
CA ALA A 283 0.97 -4.78 21.21
C ALA A 283 1.28 -4.85 19.70
N TYR A 284 0.40 -4.31 18.85
CA TYR A 284 0.54 -4.40 17.39
C TYR A 284 1.71 -3.62 16.84
N GLY A 285 1.89 -2.38 17.29
CA GLY A 285 2.95 -1.51 16.79
C GLY A 285 4.34 -2.11 17.03
N ASP A 286 4.50 -2.79 18.17
CA ASP A 286 5.76 -3.44 18.53
C ASP A 286 5.94 -4.77 17.79
N ALA A 287 4.90 -5.60 17.69
CA ALA A 287 4.96 -6.86 16.94
C ALA A 287 5.29 -6.66 15.44
N LEU A 288 4.76 -5.61 14.82
CA LEU A 288 4.95 -5.34 13.39
C LEU A 288 6.22 -4.52 13.09
N ARG A 289 6.94 -4.04 14.11
CA ARG A 289 8.08 -3.12 13.93
C ARG A 289 9.19 -3.70 13.04
N HIS A 290 9.38 -5.01 13.09
CA HIS A 290 10.50 -5.71 12.46
C HIS A 290 10.08 -6.77 11.45
N CYS A 291 8.78 -7.06 11.34
CA CYS A 291 8.27 -8.12 10.48
C CYS A 291 7.49 -7.51 9.32
N PRO A 292 7.76 -7.93 8.07
CA PRO A 292 6.93 -7.57 6.94
C PRO A 292 5.49 -8.02 7.18
N ALA A 293 4.53 -7.11 6.97
CA ALA A 293 3.14 -7.45 7.23
C ALA A 293 2.14 -6.77 6.28
N VAL A 294 0.95 -7.36 6.17
CA VAL A 294 -0.17 -6.78 5.44
C VAL A 294 -1.41 -6.88 6.29
N MET A 295 -2.02 -5.72 6.58
CA MET A 295 -3.32 -5.61 7.21
C MET A 295 -4.39 -5.60 6.13
N LEU A 296 -5.29 -6.59 6.17
CA LEU A 296 -6.40 -6.74 5.23
C LEU A 296 -7.69 -6.25 5.91
N LEU A 297 -8.17 -5.11 5.46
CA LEU A 297 -9.42 -4.51 5.88
C LEU A 297 -10.52 -4.91 4.87
N PRO A 298 -11.59 -5.60 5.31
CA PRO A 298 -12.73 -5.83 4.44
C PRO A 298 -13.39 -4.51 4.07
N ASP A 299 -13.78 -4.38 2.80
CA ASP A 299 -14.34 -3.14 2.26
C ASP A 299 -15.57 -3.45 1.39
N ALA A 300 -16.75 -3.19 1.95
CA ALA A 300 -18.03 -3.54 1.31
C ALA A 300 -18.28 -2.72 0.03
N ASP A 301 -17.74 -1.51 -0.04
CA ASP A 301 -17.84 -0.65 -1.21
C ASP A 301 -17.04 -1.25 -2.38
N LEU A 302 -15.85 -1.81 -2.11
CA LEU A 302 -15.08 -2.53 -3.14
C LEU A 302 -15.80 -3.80 -3.62
N ASP A 303 -16.54 -4.48 -2.75
CA ASP A 303 -17.40 -5.60 -3.14
C ASP A 303 -18.60 -5.14 -4.00
N ALA A 304 -19.20 -3.99 -3.68
CA ALA A 304 -20.29 -3.41 -4.45
C ALA A 304 -19.82 -2.97 -5.85
N LEU A 305 -18.67 -2.31 -5.96
CA LEU A 305 -18.06 -1.96 -7.26
C LEU A 305 -17.85 -3.20 -8.12
N ARG A 306 -17.28 -4.27 -7.57
CA ARG A 306 -17.11 -5.53 -8.30
C ARG A 306 -18.43 -6.10 -8.82
N ARG A 307 -19.50 -6.05 -8.00
CA ARG A 307 -20.82 -6.51 -8.42
C ARG A 307 -21.39 -5.63 -9.54
N LEU A 308 -21.16 -4.31 -9.49
CA LEU A 308 -21.56 -3.40 -10.56
C LEU A 308 -20.84 -3.71 -11.87
N GLU A 309 -19.53 -3.96 -11.84
CA GLU A 309 -18.78 -4.38 -13.04
C GLU A 309 -19.32 -5.70 -13.61
N ALA A 310 -19.58 -6.68 -12.74
CA ALA A 310 -20.10 -7.98 -13.16
C ALA A 310 -21.53 -7.89 -13.76
N ASP A 311 -22.42 -7.09 -13.16
CA ASP A 311 -23.81 -6.96 -13.59
C ASP A 311 -23.96 -6.08 -14.85
N THR A 312 -23.05 -5.11 -15.05
CA THR A 312 -23.10 -4.16 -16.18
C THR A 312 -22.19 -4.53 -17.35
N GLY A 313 -21.14 -5.32 -17.11
CA GLY A 313 -20.10 -5.64 -18.09
C GLY A 313 -19.13 -4.48 -18.37
N ILE A 314 -19.22 -3.35 -17.65
CA ILE A 314 -18.30 -2.22 -17.78
C ILE A 314 -17.29 -2.28 -16.64
N SER A 315 -16.00 -2.12 -16.95
CA SER A 315 -14.97 -2.05 -15.91
C SER A 315 -14.84 -0.63 -15.32
N CYS A 316 -14.36 -0.51 -14.09
CA CYS A 316 -14.05 0.79 -13.49
C CYS A 316 -12.93 1.54 -14.22
N ALA A 317 -12.10 0.83 -15.01
CA ALA A 317 -11.06 1.45 -15.84
C ALA A 317 -11.64 2.14 -17.08
N ASP A 318 -12.77 1.66 -17.59
CA ASP A 318 -13.45 2.20 -18.77
C ASP A 318 -14.52 3.26 -18.42
N ALA A 319 -14.93 3.33 -17.15
CA ALA A 319 -15.92 4.29 -16.67
C ALA A 319 -15.35 5.71 -16.54
N SER A 320 -15.98 6.67 -17.22
CA SER A 320 -15.57 8.09 -17.20
C SER A 320 -16.12 8.84 -15.98
N PHE A 321 -15.50 8.60 -14.83
CA PHE A 321 -15.97 9.08 -13.53
C PHE A 321 -15.77 10.58 -13.26
N ALA A 322 -14.77 11.22 -13.87
CA ALA A 322 -14.50 12.66 -13.75
C ALA A 322 -15.03 13.46 -14.96
N SER A 323 -16.10 12.96 -15.60
CA SER A 323 -16.71 13.64 -16.74
C SER A 323 -17.55 14.85 -16.31
N PRO A 324 -17.79 15.84 -17.21
CA PRO A 324 -18.67 16.97 -16.92
C PRO A 324 -20.07 16.54 -16.47
N GLU A 325 -20.61 15.45 -17.02
CA GLU A 325 -21.92 14.90 -16.63
C GLU A 325 -21.93 14.47 -15.15
N VAL A 326 -20.93 13.70 -14.73
CA VAL A 326 -20.85 13.19 -13.34
C VAL A 326 -20.61 14.33 -12.37
N LEU A 327 -19.70 15.26 -12.68
CA LEU A 327 -19.44 16.43 -11.82
C LEU A 327 -20.66 17.34 -11.71
N GLU A 328 -21.39 17.54 -12.80
CA GLU A 328 -22.65 18.29 -12.77
C GLU A 328 -23.72 17.58 -11.94
N ALA A 329 -23.79 16.25 -11.96
CA ALA A 329 -24.69 15.49 -11.10
C ALA A 329 -24.34 15.64 -9.61
N VAL A 330 -23.05 15.73 -9.25
CA VAL A 330 -22.61 16.07 -7.88
C VAL A 330 -23.09 17.46 -7.50
N ARG A 331 -22.82 18.46 -8.35
CA ARG A 331 -23.20 19.87 -8.12
C ARG A 331 -24.71 20.04 -7.99
N ALA A 332 -25.49 19.30 -8.79
CA ALA A 332 -26.95 19.25 -8.73
C ALA A 332 -27.49 18.43 -7.53
N GLY A 333 -26.63 17.91 -6.65
CA GLY A 333 -27.02 17.21 -5.43
C GLY A 333 -27.57 15.80 -5.65
N ARG A 334 -27.32 15.16 -6.80
CA ARG A 334 -27.84 13.82 -7.15
C ARG A 334 -27.07 12.66 -6.49
N THR A 335 -26.45 12.90 -5.34
CA THR A 335 -25.52 11.98 -4.68
C THR A 335 -26.15 11.08 -3.60
N GLN A 336 -27.47 11.14 -3.38
CA GLN A 336 -28.15 10.31 -2.38
C GLN A 336 -27.85 8.81 -2.59
N GLY A 337 -27.48 8.07 -1.53
CA GLY A 337 -27.13 6.65 -1.60
C GLY A 337 -25.80 6.34 -2.29
N VAL A 338 -24.99 7.35 -2.64
CA VAL A 338 -23.63 7.16 -3.16
C VAL A 338 -22.63 7.17 -1.98
N PRO A 339 -21.82 6.12 -1.79
CA PRO A 339 -20.82 6.08 -0.72
C PRO A 339 -19.91 7.32 -0.72
N GLU A 340 -19.55 7.80 0.47
CA GLU A 340 -18.79 9.03 0.73
C GLU A 340 -19.48 10.35 0.27
N LEU A 341 -20.43 10.34 -0.67
CA LEU A 341 -21.10 11.54 -1.20
C LEU A 341 -22.54 11.74 -0.70
N ASP A 342 -23.09 10.81 0.09
CA ASP A 342 -24.43 10.90 0.68
C ASP A 342 -24.49 11.79 1.94
N SER A 343 -23.85 12.97 1.88
CA SER A 343 -23.89 13.96 2.96
C SER A 343 -24.64 15.20 2.50
N GLU A 344 -25.54 15.71 3.33
CA GLU A 344 -26.21 17.00 3.08
C GLU A 344 -25.20 18.16 3.08
N GLN A 345 -24.20 18.12 3.97
CA GLN A 345 -23.14 19.14 4.01
C GLN A 345 -22.37 19.18 2.69
N LEU A 346 -22.00 18.01 2.14
CA LEU A 346 -21.31 17.93 0.85
C LEU A 346 -22.18 18.48 -0.28
N ARG A 347 -23.45 18.08 -0.35
CA ARG A 347 -24.38 18.58 -1.38
C ARG A 347 -24.52 20.10 -1.33
N ARG A 348 -24.63 20.69 -0.14
CA ARG A 348 -24.69 22.13 0.04
C ARG A 348 -23.40 22.83 -0.40
N ALA A 349 -22.26 22.35 0.06
CA ALA A 349 -20.96 22.98 -0.20
C ALA A 349 -20.49 22.83 -1.65
N LEU A 350 -20.71 21.66 -2.26
CA LEU A 350 -20.34 21.42 -3.66
C LEU A 350 -21.34 22.04 -4.63
N GLY A 351 -22.62 22.09 -4.26
CA GLY A 351 -23.68 22.69 -5.10
C GLY A 351 -23.65 24.21 -5.16
N SER A 352 -23.02 24.88 -4.18
CA SER A 352 -22.83 26.34 -4.20
C SER A 352 -21.69 26.81 -5.11
N LEU A 353 -20.82 25.90 -5.57
CA LEU A 353 -19.72 26.24 -6.46
C LEU A 353 -20.23 26.57 -7.87
N PRO A 354 -19.67 27.59 -8.54
CA PRO A 354 -20.06 27.97 -9.90
C PRO A 354 -19.71 26.88 -10.92
N SER A 355 -18.58 26.21 -10.72
CA SER A 355 -18.13 25.06 -11.50
C SER A 355 -17.47 24.07 -10.56
N LEU A 356 -17.74 22.77 -10.75
CA LEU A 356 -17.19 21.72 -9.92
C LEU A 356 -16.03 21.02 -10.64
N SER A 357 -14.92 20.84 -9.93
CA SER A 357 -13.79 20.02 -10.35
C SER A 357 -13.69 18.73 -9.50
N PHE A 358 -13.03 17.70 -10.02
CA PHE A 358 -12.60 16.53 -9.25
C PHE A 358 -11.79 16.96 -8.01
N SER A 359 -10.89 17.93 -8.15
CA SER A 359 -10.12 18.44 -7.01
C SER A 359 -11.01 19.04 -5.91
N ASP A 360 -12.17 19.61 -6.23
CA ASP A 360 -13.10 20.14 -5.21
C ASP A 360 -13.77 19.00 -4.43
N VAL A 361 -14.14 17.91 -5.12
CA VAL A 361 -14.65 16.69 -4.48
C VAL A 361 -13.60 16.11 -3.53
N VAL A 362 -12.33 16.05 -3.95
CA VAL A 362 -11.20 15.65 -3.10
C VAL A 362 -11.12 16.55 -1.87
N GLN A 363 -11.10 17.88 -2.01
CA GLN A 363 -11.01 18.79 -0.86
C GLN A 363 -12.18 18.64 0.11
N ALA A 364 -13.42 18.60 -0.39
CA ALA A 364 -14.59 18.50 0.46
C ALA A 364 -14.63 17.19 1.26
N LEU A 365 -14.29 16.06 0.64
CA LEU A 365 -14.19 14.77 1.35
C LEU A 365 -13.06 14.78 2.39
N GLY A 366 -11.92 15.40 2.07
CA GLY A 366 -10.80 15.54 3.01
C GLY A 366 -11.17 16.34 4.27
N LEU A 367 -11.80 17.49 4.07
CA LEU A 367 -12.27 18.35 5.18
C LEU A 367 -13.29 17.63 6.04
N LEU A 368 -14.35 17.08 5.45
CA LEU A 368 -15.39 16.37 6.20
C LEU A 368 -14.81 15.22 7.04
N ARG A 369 -13.83 14.48 6.52
CA ARG A 369 -13.16 13.40 7.26
C ARG A 369 -12.17 13.88 8.32
N GLY A 370 -11.51 15.02 8.11
CA GLY A 370 -10.46 15.55 8.99
C GLY A 370 -10.98 16.42 10.13
N THR A 371 -11.87 17.35 9.82
CA THR A 371 -12.44 18.33 10.77
C THR A 371 -13.86 17.95 11.21
N GLY A 372 -14.57 17.14 10.43
CA GLY A 372 -15.98 16.80 10.68
C GLY A 372 -16.98 17.83 10.13
N ALA A 373 -16.49 18.91 9.51
CA ALA A 373 -17.33 19.99 8.99
C ALA A 373 -16.69 20.65 7.76
N LEU A 374 -17.52 21.23 6.91
CA LEU A 374 -17.07 22.06 5.78
C LEU A 374 -17.09 23.53 6.19
N PRO A 375 -16.12 24.34 5.72
CA PRO A 375 -16.08 25.76 6.05
C PRO A 375 -17.26 26.51 5.41
N GLU A 376 -17.88 27.41 6.17
CA GLU A 376 -18.96 28.29 5.67
C GLU A 376 -18.40 29.57 5.02
N ASP A 377 -17.37 30.16 5.62
CA ASP A 377 -16.84 31.48 5.23
C ASP A 377 -15.45 31.43 4.53
N LEU A 378 -14.92 30.23 4.27
CA LEU A 378 -13.62 30.03 3.62
C LEU A 378 -13.80 29.24 2.32
N PRO A 379 -13.24 29.69 1.18
CA PRO A 379 -13.24 28.91 -0.05
C PRO A 379 -12.62 27.52 0.19
N LEU A 380 -13.25 26.47 -0.36
CA LEU A 380 -12.74 25.09 -0.26
C LEU A 380 -11.30 24.96 -0.77
N SER A 381 -10.89 25.82 -1.71
CA SER A 381 -9.53 25.87 -2.23
C SER A 381 -8.48 26.39 -1.25
N GLU A 382 -8.88 27.18 -0.26
CA GLU A 382 -7.99 27.77 0.74
C GLU A 382 -7.91 26.93 2.02
N ALA A 383 -8.90 26.08 2.27
CA ALA A 383 -8.94 25.20 3.44
C ALA A 383 -7.81 24.15 3.44
N LEU A 384 -7.47 23.63 4.62
CA LEU A 384 -6.48 22.56 4.81
C LEU A 384 -7.19 21.21 4.96
N ALA A 385 -7.37 20.52 3.84
CA ALA A 385 -8.06 19.23 3.81
C ALA A 385 -7.10 18.06 4.09
N TYR A 386 -5.85 18.19 3.63
CA TYR A 386 -4.83 17.15 3.72
C TYR A 386 -3.54 17.69 4.32
N ARG A 387 -2.74 16.79 4.89
CA ARG A 387 -1.42 17.15 5.43
C ARG A 387 -0.49 17.68 4.34
N ASP A 388 -0.66 17.18 3.10
CA ASP A 388 0.09 17.60 1.93
C ASP A 388 -0.14 19.10 1.62
N ASP A 389 -1.33 19.64 1.90
CA ASP A 389 -1.65 21.07 1.74
C ASP A 389 -0.79 21.94 2.65
N VAL A 390 -0.56 21.50 3.89
CA VAL A 390 0.31 22.19 4.86
C VAL A 390 1.75 22.25 4.34
N PHE A 391 2.25 21.11 3.87
CA PHE A 391 3.61 21.01 3.34
C PHE A 391 3.79 21.93 2.13
N LEU A 392 2.92 21.81 1.14
CA LEU A 392 2.99 22.59 -0.10
C LEU A 392 2.85 24.09 0.16
N ARG A 393 2.02 24.51 1.11
CA ARG A 393 1.85 25.95 1.42
C ARG A 393 3.11 26.57 2.01
N ILE A 394 3.79 25.85 2.89
CA ILE A 394 5.07 26.30 3.45
C ILE A 394 6.17 26.25 2.39
N GLN A 395 6.21 25.20 1.56
CA GLN A 395 7.18 25.07 0.46
C GLN A 395 7.07 26.22 -0.55
N ARG A 396 5.85 26.62 -0.93
CA ARG A 396 5.61 27.76 -1.83
C ARG A 396 6.13 29.09 -1.26
N ARG A 397 6.11 29.27 0.06
CA ARG A 397 6.62 30.47 0.74
C ARG A 397 8.15 30.47 0.93
N THR A 398 8.78 29.32 0.77
CA THR A 398 10.21 29.12 1.05
C THR A 398 10.99 28.77 -0.22
N GLU A 399 10.33 28.84 -1.39
CA GLU A 399 10.91 28.46 -2.69
C GLU A 399 11.60 27.09 -2.66
N GLY A 400 11.05 26.16 -1.86
CA GLY A 400 11.59 24.82 -1.68
C GLY A 400 12.70 24.65 -0.63
N CYS A 401 13.27 25.74 -0.09
CA CYS A 401 14.47 25.68 0.74
C CYS A 401 14.27 25.10 2.16
N CYS A 402 13.01 24.97 2.63
CA CYS A 402 12.71 24.63 4.03
C CYS A 402 11.96 23.30 4.21
N SER A 403 12.34 22.25 3.46
CA SER A 403 11.67 20.94 3.48
C SER A 403 11.56 20.33 4.89
N GLY A 404 12.61 20.45 5.72
CA GLY A 404 12.59 19.96 7.10
C GLY A 404 11.56 20.68 8.00
N PHE A 405 11.49 22.01 7.90
CA PHE A 405 10.51 22.81 8.65
C PHE A 405 9.08 22.52 8.19
N ALA A 406 8.84 22.54 6.87
CA ALA A 406 7.54 22.22 6.28
C ALA A 406 7.06 20.82 6.71
N TYR A 407 7.96 19.83 6.66
CA TYR A 407 7.66 18.47 7.10
C TYR A 407 7.30 18.42 8.59
N LYS A 408 8.05 19.09 9.47
CA LYS A 408 7.77 19.09 10.91
C LYS A 408 6.40 19.70 11.22
N VAL A 409 6.06 20.84 10.63
CA VAL A 409 4.76 21.50 10.82
C VAL A 409 3.63 20.62 10.30
N MET A 410 3.77 20.09 9.08
CA MET A 410 2.82 19.15 8.50
C MET A 410 2.62 17.90 9.37
N HIS A 411 3.71 17.31 9.86
CA HIS A 411 3.71 16.10 10.68
C HIS A 411 2.95 16.30 12.00
N ASP A 412 3.22 17.41 12.70
CA ASP A 412 2.57 17.73 13.97
C ASP A 412 1.09 18.07 13.75
N ALA A 413 0.75 18.82 12.70
CA ALA A 413 -0.64 19.11 12.32
C ALA A 413 -1.40 17.82 11.98
N ALA A 414 -0.80 16.92 11.19
CA ALA A 414 -1.42 15.65 10.81
C ALA A 414 -1.75 14.74 12.00
N ARG A 415 -1.04 14.91 13.12
CA ARG A 415 -1.28 14.17 14.37
C ARG A 415 -2.18 14.94 15.34
N GLY A 416 -2.66 16.14 15.00
CA GLY A 416 -3.45 17.00 15.87
C GLY A 416 -2.68 17.50 17.09
N VAL A 417 -1.36 17.65 16.99
CA VAL A 417 -0.53 18.17 18.10
C VAL A 417 -0.97 19.58 18.47
N TYR A 418 -1.18 20.45 17.48
CA TYR A 418 -1.59 21.83 17.71
C TYR A 418 -3.02 21.96 18.24
N ALA A 419 -3.93 21.06 17.80
CA ALA A 419 -5.30 21.01 18.31
C ALA A 419 -5.38 20.61 19.79
N ARG A 420 -4.46 19.76 20.28
CA ARG A 420 -4.47 19.28 21.67
C ARG A 420 -3.60 20.10 22.62
N GLY A 421 -2.43 20.51 22.16
CA GLY A 421 -1.40 21.15 23.00
C GLY A 421 -1.15 22.62 22.68
N GLY A 422 -1.83 23.17 21.67
CA GLY A 422 -1.57 24.51 21.17
C GLY A 422 -0.28 24.62 20.38
N MET A 423 -0.03 25.83 19.86
CA MET A 423 1.16 26.17 19.08
C MET A 423 2.04 27.14 19.86
N SER A 424 3.35 26.90 19.91
CA SER A 424 4.28 27.78 20.61
C SER A 424 4.37 29.17 19.97
N ALA A 425 4.63 30.20 20.78
CA ALA A 425 4.80 31.56 20.29
C ALA A 425 5.95 31.68 19.28
N LEU A 426 7.02 30.90 19.47
CA LEU A 426 8.14 30.83 18.53
C LEU A 426 7.70 30.31 17.16
N LEU A 427 6.93 29.22 17.12
CA LEU A 427 6.47 28.65 15.86
C LEU A 427 5.51 29.61 15.14
N LYS A 428 4.61 30.29 15.87
CA LYS A 428 3.75 31.34 15.30
C LYS A 428 4.58 32.46 14.65
N LYS A 429 5.64 32.92 15.32
CA LYS A 429 6.58 33.92 14.79
C LYS A 429 7.31 33.43 13.54
N GLN A 430 7.74 32.16 13.53
CA GLN A 430 8.39 31.55 12.37
C GLN A 430 7.44 31.47 11.16
N LEU A 431 6.19 31.03 11.35
CA LEU A 431 5.18 31.02 10.29
C LEU A 431 4.88 32.43 9.77
N SER A 432 4.71 33.39 10.68
CA SER A 432 4.50 34.79 10.33
C SER A 432 5.64 35.37 9.50
N SER A 433 6.90 35.02 9.80
CA SER A 433 8.06 35.46 9.02
C SER A 433 8.08 34.93 7.58
N LEU A 434 7.31 33.88 7.28
CA LEU A 434 7.09 33.33 5.94
C LEU A 434 5.87 33.94 5.23
N GLY A 435 5.24 34.96 5.82
CA GLY A 435 3.99 35.52 5.30
C GLY A 435 2.79 34.58 5.45
N LEU A 436 2.85 33.62 6.38
CA LEU A 436 1.73 32.77 6.77
C LEU A 436 1.08 33.40 8.00
N ASP A 437 -0.11 33.95 7.80
CA ASP A 437 -0.83 34.76 8.78
C ASP A 437 -1.38 33.96 9.97
N GLU A 438 -2.03 34.67 10.91
CA GLU A 438 -2.67 34.04 12.06
C GLU A 438 -3.82 33.11 11.65
N ARG A 439 -4.46 33.34 10.50
CA ARG A 439 -5.52 32.46 9.97
C ARG A 439 -4.94 31.11 9.58
N PHE A 440 -3.79 31.09 8.91
CA PHE A 440 -3.09 29.84 8.63
C PHE A 440 -2.72 29.11 9.93
N ALA A 441 -2.15 29.82 10.91
CA ALA A 441 -1.81 29.22 12.20
C ALA A 441 -3.03 28.66 12.95
N ALA A 442 -4.18 29.34 12.86
CA ALA A 442 -5.45 28.88 13.44
C ALA A 442 -5.96 27.61 12.74
N SER A 443 -5.93 27.57 11.40
CA SER A 443 -6.36 26.38 10.63
C SER A 443 -5.51 25.14 10.92
N LEU A 444 -4.24 25.29 11.33
CA LEU A 444 -3.40 24.17 11.79
C LEU A 444 -3.83 23.61 13.16
N ALA A 445 -4.56 24.39 13.96
CA ALA A 445 -5.02 24.00 15.29
C ALA A 445 -6.45 23.41 15.29
N GLU A 446 -7.16 23.45 14.17
CA GLU A 446 -8.50 22.88 14.05
C GLU A 446 -8.53 21.34 13.90
N PRO A 447 -7.79 20.72 12.96
CA PRO A 447 -7.93 19.29 12.71
C PRO A 447 -7.29 18.45 13.81
N ARG A 448 -8.01 17.42 14.27
CA ARG A 448 -7.44 16.39 15.16
C ARG A 448 -6.55 15.40 14.43
N CYS A 449 -6.72 15.29 13.10
CA CYS A 449 -5.94 14.45 12.21
C CYS A 449 -6.06 14.99 10.77
N LEU A 450 -4.96 15.03 10.03
CA LEU A 450 -4.99 15.30 8.59
C LEU A 450 -4.51 14.07 7.81
N TYR A 451 -5.33 13.61 6.88
CA TYR A 451 -5.04 12.46 6.05
C TYR A 451 -4.06 12.81 4.92
N PRO A 452 -3.39 11.81 4.30
CA PRO A 452 -2.66 12.00 3.05
C PRO A 452 -3.61 12.24 1.87
N LYS A 453 -3.26 13.20 1.00
CA LYS A 453 -4.03 13.54 -0.22
C LYS A 453 -4.17 12.33 -1.16
N ALA A 454 -3.15 11.48 -1.26
CA ALA A 454 -3.19 10.25 -2.05
C ALA A 454 -4.39 9.35 -1.71
N LYS A 455 -4.75 9.26 -0.42
CA LYS A 455 -5.93 8.52 0.05
C LYS A 455 -7.22 9.23 -0.37
N GLY A 456 -7.25 10.56 -0.28
CA GLY A 456 -8.37 11.39 -0.72
C GLY A 456 -8.70 11.23 -2.21
N VAL A 457 -7.68 11.25 -3.07
CA VAL A 457 -7.81 11.05 -4.52
C VAL A 457 -8.49 9.72 -4.83
N GLN A 458 -8.08 8.63 -4.17
CA GLN A 458 -8.66 7.31 -4.41
C GLN A 458 -10.12 7.21 -3.95
N TYR A 459 -10.47 7.80 -2.80
CA TYR A 459 -11.86 7.80 -2.36
C TYR A 459 -12.75 8.64 -3.26
N ALA A 460 -12.30 9.84 -3.66
CA ALA A 460 -13.05 10.67 -4.57
C ALA A 460 -13.30 9.93 -5.90
N ARG A 461 -12.29 9.23 -6.43
CA ARG A 461 -12.46 8.37 -7.61
C ARG A 461 -13.51 7.29 -7.40
N ILE A 462 -13.42 6.51 -6.32
CA ILE A 462 -14.39 5.44 -6.01
C ILE A 462 -15.80 6.01 -5.88
N ALA A 463 -15.97 7.12 -5.17
CA ALA A 463 -17.26 7.75 -4.98
C ALA A 463 -17.88 8.24 -6.31
N LEU A 464 -17.07 8.82 -7.18
CA LEU A 464 -17.53 9.24 -8.51
C LEU A 464 -17.77 8.06 -9.46
N LEU A 465 -17.05 6.94 -9.31
CA LEU A 465 -17.36 5.70 -10.03
C LEU A 465 -18.74 5.16 -9.64
N PHE A 466 -19.07 5.15 -8.35
CA PHE A 466 -20.42 4.80 -7.90
C PHE A 466 -21.48 5.73 -8.48
N LEU A 467 -21.23 7.05 -8.47
CA LEU A 467 -22.16 8.00 -9.08
C LEU A 467 -22.31 7.76 -10.59
N TRP A 468 -21.22 7.45 -11.29
CA TRP A 468 -21.26 7.07 -12.71
C TRP A 468 -22.17 5.84 -12.92
N TYR A 469 -21.98 4.77 -12.16
CA TYR A 469 -22.88 3.59 -12.23
C TYR A 469 -24.33 3.94 -11.90
N LYS A 470 -24.57 4.81 -10.92
CA LYS A 470 -25.91 5.26 -10.56
C LYS A 470 -26.60 6.00 -11.72
N LEU A 471 -25.85 6.83 -12.46
CA LEU A 471 -26.38 7.61 -13.58
C LEU A 471 -26.66 6.75 -14.81
N HIS A 472 -25.74 5.84 -15.15
CA HIS A 472 -25.83 5.05 -16.38
C HIS A 472 -26.55 3.71 -16.22
N PHE A 473 -26.55 3.13 -15.00
CA PHE A 473 -27.16 1.84 -14.70
C PHE A 473 -27.99 1.89 -13.40
N PRO A 474 -28.99 2.76 -13.29
CA PRO A 474 -29.71 3.02 -12.04
C PRO A 474 -30.36 1.77 -11.43
N ALA A 475 -30.92 0.87 -12.26
CA ALA A 475 -31.53 -0.37 -11.78
C ALA A 475 -30.50 -1.34 -11.18
N CYS A 476 -29.33 -1.49 -11.82
CA CYS A 476 -28.23 -2.30 -11.30
C CYS A 476 -27.66 -1.67 -10.03
N PHE A 477 -27.49 -0.35 -10.01
CA PHE A 477 -27.03 0.38 -8.83
C PHE A 477 -27.94 0.16 -7.63
N GLN A 478 -29.25 0.35 -7.79
CA GLN A 478 -30.24 0.16 -6.71
C GLN A 478 -30.31 -1.30 -6.21
N LYS A 479 -29.99 -2.28 -7.07
CA LYS A 479 -29.95 -3.69 -6.68
C LYS A 479 -28.70 -4.02 -5.84
N VAL A 480 -27.58 -3.35 -6.11
CA VAL A 480 -26.27 -3.66 -5.52
C VAL A 480 -26.01 -2.91 -4.21
N MET A 481 -26.48 -1.66 -4.14
CA MET A 481 -26.38 -0.76 -3.00
C MET A 481 -27.56 -0.94 -2.06
#